data_AF-A0A0J9W8M5-F1
#
_entry.id   AF-A0A0J9W8M5-F1
#
_cell.length_a   1.000
_cell.length_b   1.000
_cell.length_c   1.000
_cell.angle_alpha   90.00
_cell.angle_beta   90.00
_cell.angle_gamma   90.00
#
_symmetry.space_group_name_H-M   'P 1'
#
loop_
_entity.id
_entity.type
_entity.pdbx_description
1 polymer ?
#
loop_
_entity_poly.entity_id
_entity_poly.type
_entity_poly.pdbx_seq_one_letter_code
_entity_poly.pdbx_strand_id
1 'polypeptide(L)'
;MPSLVSNQYVTADQSGASALSATRATASTWERFIIRQKIGESQGVYSIKAASNGKYVRVGGDGALVNDGAVENDATGFRFVKA
;
A
#
# COMPACT_ATOMS: atom_id res chain seq x y z
N MET A 1 0.85 -8.48 -1.58
CA MET A 1 0.99 -9.12 -0.25
C MET A 1 -0.22 -10.04 -0.02
N PRO A 2 -0.06 -11.28 0.46
CA PRO A 2 -1.19 -12.16 0.74
C PRO A 2 -1.96 -11.70 1.99
N SER A 3 -3.28 -11.82 1.97
CA SER A 3 -4.18 -11.64 3.12
C SER A 3 -4.28 -12.94 3.90
N LEU A 4 -4.06 -12.87 5.21
CA LEU A 4 -4.15 -14.03 6.11
C LEU A 4 -5.60 -14.51 6.33
N VAL A 5 -6.60 -13.71 5.97
CA VAL A 5 -8.01 -14.01 6.23
C VAL A 5 -8.69 -14.61 5.00
N SER A 6 -8.34 -14.15 3.81
CA SER A 6 -9.10 -14.44 2.59
C SER A 6 -8.36 -15.29 1.55
N ASN A 7 -7.11 -15.69 1.83
CA ASN A 7 -6.20 -16.35 0.87
C ASN A 7 -6.07 -15.61 -0.47
N GLN A 8 -6.36 -14.30 -0.48
CA GLN A 8 -6.26 -13.42 -1.64
C GLN A 8 -5.15 -12.42 -1.43
N TYR A 9 -4.69 -11.80 -2.50
CA TYR A 9 -3.69 -10.75 -2.43
C TYR A 9 -4.36 -9.39 -2.24
N VAL A 10 -3.77 -8.54 -1.39
CA VAL A 10 -4.11 -7.12 -1.29
C VAL A 10 -3.90 -6.48 -2.66
N THR A 11 -4.94 -5.85 -3.18
CA THR A 11 -5.02 -5.25 -4.51
C THR A 11 -5.17 -3.74 -4.37
N ALA A 12 -4.35 -3.00 -5.11
CA ALA A 12 -4.43 -1.54 -5.26
C ALA A 12 -5.02 -1.20 -6.63
N ASP A 13 -6.23 -0.63 -6.63
CA ASP A 13 -6.90 -0.22 -7.85
C ASP A 13 -6.13 0.88 -8.60
N GLN A 14 -6.28 0.91 -9.93
CA GLN A 14 -5.60 1.87 -10.79
C GLN A 14 -5.99 3.32 -10.47
N SER A 15 -7.26 3.59 -10.14
CA SER A 15 -7.74 4.95 -9.86
C SER A 15 -7.18 5.53 -8.57
N GLY A 16 -6.91 4.67 -7.57
CA GLY A 16 -6.60 5.07 -6.20
C GLY A 16 -7.76 5.71 -5.45
N ALA A 17 -8.98 5.69 -6.01
CA ALA A 17 -10.16 6.32 -5.39
C ALA A 17 -10.84 5.43 -4.33
N SER A 18 -10.53 4.14 -4.33
CA SER A 18 -11.07 3.15 -3.40
C SER A 18 -10.00 2.63 -2.45
N ALA A 19 -10.45 2.15 -1.29
CA ALA A 19 -9.59 1.48 -0.33
C ALA A 19 -8.92 0.24 -0.95
N LEU A 20 -7.70 -0.05 -0.50
CA LEU A 20 -7.02 -1.31 -0.80
C LEU A 20 -7.90 -2.48 -0.34
N SER A 21 -8.04 -3.50 -1.19
CA SER A 21 -8.93 -4.65 -0.90
C SER A 21 -8.31 -5.95 -1.37
N ALA A 22 -8.51 -7.04 -0.62
CA ALA A 22 -7.98 -8.36 -0.98
C ALA A 22 -8.98 -9.14 -1.84
N THR A 23 -8.89 -8.98 -3.16
CA THR A 23 -9.93 -9.44 -4.11
C THR A 23 -9.44 -10.39 -5.19
N ARG A 24 -8.14 -10.70 -5.24
CA ARG A 24 -7.56 -11.52 -6.30
C ARG A 24 -6.80 -12.73 -5.76
N ALA A 25 -7.12 -13.90 -6.29
CA ALA A 25 -6.44 -15.15 -5.97
C ALA A 25 -5.03 -15.27 -6.57
N THR A 26 -4.77 -14.54 -7.67
CA THR A 26 -3.47 -14.55 -8.37
C THR A 26 -2.90 -13.15 -8.40
N ALA A 27 -1.64 -13.01 -7.97
CA ALA A 27 -0.94 -11.74 -8.00
C ALA A 27 -0.54 -11.35 -9.44
N SER A 28 -0.86 -10.12 -9.81
CA SER A 28 -0.38 -9.46 -11.03
C SER A 28 0.07 -8.03 -10.68
N THR A 29 -0.04 -7.09 -11.60
CA THR A 29 0.44 -5.71 -11.40
C THR A 29 -0.21 -4.99 -10.22
N TRP A 30 -1.50 -5.23 -9.96
CA TRP A 30 -2.23 -4.48 -8.93
C TRP A 30 -1.96 -4.98 -7.50
N GLU A 31 -1.37 -6.17 -7.37
CA GLU A 31 -1.03 -6.80 -6.09
C GLU A 31 0.44 -6.58 -5.69
N ARG A 32 1.21 -5.89 -6.56
CA ARG A 32 2.63 -5.60 -6.37
C ARG A 32 2.81 -4.24 -5.71
N PHE A 33 3.67 -4.23 -4.69
CA PHE A 33 4.03 -3.04 -3.93
C PHE A 33 5.54 -2.94 -3.79
N ILE A 34 6.06 -1.72 -3.87
CA ILE A 34 7.45 -1.39 -3.62
C ILE A 34 7.53 -0.77 -2.23
N ILE A 35 8.42 -1.30 -1.40
CA ILE A 35 8.59 -0.86 -0.01
C ILE A 35 9.99 -0.29 0.11
N ARG A 36 10.12 0.89 0.70
CA ARG A 36 11.42 1.53 0.96
C ARG A 36 11.39 2.33 2.26
N GLN A 37 12.54 2.55 2.86
CA GLN A 37 12.67 3.45 4.01
C GLN A 37 12.10 4.82 3.62
N LYS A 38 11.16 5.35 4.40
CA LYS A 38 10.56 6.65 4.12
C LYS A 38 11.60 7.74 4.38
N ILE A 39 11.74 8.65 3.40
CA ILE A 39 12.66 9.78 3.51
C ILE A 39 12.21 10.70 4.65
N GLY A 40 13.16 11.12 5.49
CA GLY A 40 12.91 12.04 6.61
C GLY A 40 12.33 11.39 7.86
N GLU A 41 12.10 10.09 7.85
CA GLU A 41 11.56 9.36 9.00
C GLU A 41 12.62 8.53 9.74
N SER A 42 12.30 8.17 10.98
CA SER A 42 13.12 7.24 11.77
C SER A 42 13.33 5.90 11.05
N GLN A 43 14.48 5.27 11.31
CA GLN A 43 14.77 3.93 10.80
C GLN A 43 13.65 2.95 11.15
N GLY A 44 13.28 2.11 10.18
CA GLY A 44 12.19 1.13 10.33
C GLY A 44 10.79 1.68 10.02
N VAL A 45 10.70 2.94 9.58
CA VAL A 45 9.47 3.53 9.02
C VAL A 45 9.58 3.51 7.49
N TYR A 46 8.62 2.86 6.84
CA TYR A 46 8.65 2.60 5.41
C TYR A 46 7.50 3.30 4.68
N SER A 47 7.77 3.72 3.46
CA SER A 47 6.75 4.09 2.48
C SER A 47 6.41 2.89 1.60
N ILE A 48 5.18 2.85 1.13
CA ILE A 48 4.68 1.78 0.25
C ILE A 48 4.15 2.43 -1.03
N LYS A 49 4.65 1.98 -2.19
CA LYS A 49 4.24 2.47 -3.51
C LYS A 49 3.52 1.36 -4.28
N ALA A 50 2.33 1.64 -4.79
CA ALA A 50 1.56 0.70 -5.60
C ALA A 50 2.14 0.61 -7.02
N ALA A 51 2.33 -0.61 -7.52
CA ALA A 51 2.81 -0.81 -8.89
C ALA A 51 1.72 -0.57 -9.96
N SER A 52 0.43 -0.60 -9.58
CA SER A 52 -0.70 -0.33 -10.49
C SER A 52 -0.62 1.08 -11.07
N ASN A 53 -0.57 2.09 -10.20
CA ASN A 53 -0.65 3.49 -10.61
C ASN A 53 0.58 4.32 -10.25
N GLY A 54 1.60 3.72 -9.65
CA GLY A 54 2.83 4.42 -9.29
C GLY A 54 2.64 5.45 -8.18
N LYS A 55 1.54 5.39 -7.42
CA LYS A 55 1.26 6.28 -6.29
C LYS A 55 1.58 5.61 -4.95
N TYR A 56 1.67 6.41 -3.91
CA TYR A 56 1.99 5.97 -2.56
C TYR A 56 0.74 5.68 -1.74
N VAL A 57 0.85 4.69 -0.86
CA VAL A 57 -0.19 4.33 0.08
C VAL A 57 -0.19 5.32 1.25
N ARG A 58 -1.38 5.84 1.57
CA ARG A 58 -1.63 6.66 2.75
C ARG A 58 -2.89 6.21 3.46
N VAL A 59 -3.01 6.60 4.72
CA VAL A 59 -4.24 6.48 5.51
C VAL A 59 -5.16 7.64 5.12
N GLY A 60 -6.36 7.30 4.63
CA GLY A 60 -7.45 8.23 4.35
C GLY A 60 -8.02 8.82 5.64
N GLY A 61 -8.86 9.85 5.51
CA GLY A 61 -9.47 10.51 6.68
C GLY A 61 -10.41 9.59 7.48
N ASP A 62 -10.89 8.53 6.87
CA ASP A 62 -11.71 7.47 7.43
C ASP A 62 -10.90 6.28 7.98
N GLY A 63 -9.57 6.36 7.95
CA GLY A 63 -8.68 5.28 8.37
C GLY A 63 -8.43 4.22 7.30
N ALA A 64 -9.05 4.30 6.12
CA ALA A 64 -8.81 3.36 5.04
C ALA A 64 -7.41 3.52 4.46
N LEU A 65 -6.81 2.44 3.97
CA LEU A 65 -5.60 2.53 3.17
C LEU A 65 -5.97 2.84 1.72
N VAL A 66 -5.41 3.90 1.14
CA VAL A 66 -5.66 4.32 -0.26
C VAL A 66 -4.34 4.58 -0.98
N ASN A 67 -4.26 4.25 -2.28
CA ASN A 67 -3.07 4.43 -3.12
C ASN A 67 -3.17 5.66 -4.03
N ASP A 68 -3.36 6.84 -3.45
CA ASP A 68 -3.53 8.10 -4.17
C ASP A 68 -2.48 9.18 -3.86
N GLY A 69 -1.50 8.89 -2.99
CA GLY A 69 -0.39 9.81 -2.69
C GLY A 69 0.48 10.05 -3.92
N ALA A 70 0.53 11.28 -4.43
CA ALA A 70 1.23 11.60 -5.67
C ALA A 70 2.76 11.54 -5.51
N VAL A 71 3.25 11.92 -4.34
CA VAL A 71 4.67 11.86 -3.97
C VAL A 71 4.87 11.09 -2.67
N GLU A 72 6.11 10.71 -2.37
CA GLU A 72 6.41 9.97 -1.13
C GLU A 72 6.08 10.77 0.13
N ASN A 73 6.11 12.10 0.05
CA ASN A 73 5.74 12.95 1.17
C ASN A 73 4.28 12.73 1.60
N ASP A 74 3.40 12.44 0.64
CA ASP A 74 1.97 12.16 0.89
C ASP A 74 1.74 10.78 1.52
N ALA A 75 2.75 9.90 1.47
CA ALA A 75 2.64 8.55 2.00
C ALA A 75 2.56 8.55 3.53
N THR A 76 1.73 7.69 4.09
CA THR A 76 1.82 7.37 5.52
C THR A 76 3.05 6.49 5.76
N GLY A 77 3.75 6.72 6.87
CA GLY A 77 4.87 5.87 7.30
C GLY A 77 4.36 4.62 8.02
N PHE A 78 4.81 3.45 7.59
CA PHE A 78 4.40 2.16 8.16
C PHE A 78 5.56 1.44 8.83
N ARG A 79 5.29 0.73 9.92
CA ARG A 79 6.23 -0.22 10.53
C ARG A 79 5.77 -1.64 10.24
N PHE A 80 6.68 -2.50 9.80
CA PHE A 80 6.41 -3.93 9.66
C PHE A 80 6.67 -4.62 10.99
N VAL A 81 5.65 -5.30 11.49
CA VAL A 81 5.74 -6.17 12.66
C VAL A 81 5.69 -7.61 12.17
N LYS A 82 6.44 -8.49 12.83
CA LYS A 82 6.34 -9.92 12.57
C LYS A 82 4.98 -10.40 13.04
N ALA A 83 4.25 -11.11 12.16
CA ALA A 83 3.01 -11.79 12.49
C ALA A 83 3.28 -13.12 13.22
#